data_AF-A0A962UV36-F1
#
_entry.id   AF-A0A962UV36-F1
#
_cell.length_a   1.000
_cell.length_b   1.000
_cell.length_c   1.000
_cell.angle_alpha   90.00
_cell.angle_beta   90.00
_cell.angle_gamma   90.00
#
_symmetry.space_group_name_H-M   'P 1'
#
loop_
_entity.id
_entity.type
_entity.pdbx_description
1 polymer ?
#
loop_
_entity_poly.entity_id
_entity_poly.type
_entity_poly.pdbx_seq_one_letter_code
_entity_poly.pdbx_strand_id
1 'polypeptide(L)'
;GDPLVVLIAGLFVIGEGLFRTGVAFAIGNWLLGVAGSSETRLLVLLMLVVAGLSAFMSNTGAVAVFIPVALNLSAKAGVPATRLLMPMAFAGSLGGMLTLIGTPPNLVVSNQLSRAGMQAFNFFSFTPLGLLILVATIIFIVLLGRFLLPKEGDPGGHSRDRLSLDDLISAYAIKDRLFRLRIESGSPLVGQTLGQALLRSRFGVIV
;
A
#
# COMPACT_ATOMS: atom_id res chain seq x y z
N GLY A 1 -28.71 16.01 -19.09
CA GLY A 1 -27.55 15.52 -18.32
C GLY A 1 -26.32 15.72 -19.15
N ASP A 2 -25.26 16.27 -18.58
CA ASP A 2 -24.01 16.51 -19.31
C ASP A 2 -23.38 15.16 -19.73
N PRO A 3 -23.14 14.91 -21.04
CA PRO A 3 -22.53 13.68 -21.54
C PRO A 3 -21.21 13.33 -20.86
N LEU A 4 -20.47 14.32 -20.39
CA LEU A 4 -19.22 14.13 -19.66
C LEU A 4 -19.44 13.44 -18.32
N VAL A 5 -20.54 13.73 -17.63
CA VAL A 5 -20.86 13.11 -16.33
C VAL A 5 -21.18 11.63 -16.49
N VAL A 6 -21.89 11.25 -17.57
CA VAL A 6 -22.20 9.84 -17.88
C VAL A 6 -20.94 9.08 -18.27
N LEU A 7 -20.05 9.70 -19.05
CA LEU A 7 -18.74 9.14 -19.39
C LEU A 7 -17.89 8.89 -18.13
N ILE A 8 -17.83 9.88 -17.22
CA ILE A 8 -17.11 9.78 -15.95
C ILE A 8 -17.67 8.65 -15.09
N ALA A 9 -18.99 8.60 -14.90
CA ALA A 9 -19.65 7.56 -14.13
C ALA A 9 -19.38 6.15 -14.71
N GLY A 10 -19.43 6.00 -16.03
CA GLY A 10 -19.09 4.75 -16.71
C GLY A 10 -17.65 4.31 -16.49
N LEU A 11 -16.69 5.23 -16.59
CA LEU A 11 -15.27 4.94 -16.33
C LEU A 11 -15.02 4.50 -14.88
N PHE A 12 -15.66 5.13 -13.90
CA PHE A 12 -15.54 4.71 -12.50
C PHE A 12 -16.09 3.30 -12.26
N VAL A 13 -17.25 2.97 -12.85
CA VAL A 13 -17.85 1.63 -12.73
C VAL A 13 -16.98 0.57 -13.40
N ILE A 14 -16.45 0.85 -14.59
CA ILE A 14 -15.56 -0.06 -15.32
C ILE A 14 -14.23 -0.23 -14.58
N GLY A 15 -13.65 0.86 -14.07
CA GLY A 15 -12.45 0.85 -13.25
C GLY A 15 -12.64 -0.07 -12.05
N GLU A 16 -13.60 0.25 -11.17
CA GLU A 16 -13.90 -0.54 -9.97
C GLU A 16 -14.25 -2.01 -10.30
N GLY A 17 -14.98 -2.27 -11.39
CA GLY A 17 -15.32 -3.62 -11.85
C GLY A 17 -14.09 -4.44 -12.28
N LEU A 18 -13.16 -3.83 -13.02
CA LEU A 18 -11.90 -4.47 -13.39
C LEU A 18 -11.07 -4.80 -12.15
N PHE A 19 -11.09 -3.96 -11.12
CA PHE A 19 -10.35 -4.23 -9.88
C PHE A 19 -10.97 -5.33 -9.02
N ARG A 20 -12.30 -5.40 -8.91
CA ARG A 20 -13.00 -6.44 -8.13
C ARG A 20 -12.84 -7.85 -8.67
N THR A 21 -12.51 -7.98 -9.96
CA THR A 21 -12.29 -9.29 -10.60
C THR A 21 -10.89 -9.88 -10.36
N GLY A 22 -10.04 -9.20 -9.59
CA GLY A 22 -8.70 -9.70 -9.24
C GLY A 22 -7.63 -9.44 -10.31
N VAL A 23 -7.94 -8.60 -11.31
CA VAL A 23 -7.02 -8.24 -12.39
C VAL A 23 -5.72 -7.62 -11.87
N ALA A 24 -5.78 -6.87 -10.75
CA ALA A 24 -4.57 -6.32 -10.12
C ALA A 24 -3.54 -7.40 -9.74
N PHE A 25 -3.98 -8.55 -9.23
CA PHE A 25 -3.11 -9.69 -8.91
C PHE A 25 -2.57 -10.38 -10.18
N ALA A 26 -3.40 -10.51 -11.21
CA ALA A 26 -2.98 -11.05 -12.50
C ALA A 26 -1.90 -10.16 -13.15
N ILE A 27 -2.09 -8.84 -13.12
CA ILE A 27 -1.09 -7.87 -13.58
C ILE A 27 0.18 -7.97 -12.74
N GLY A 28 0.09 -8.13 -11.42
CA GLY A 28 1.26 -8.36 -10.56
C GLY A 28 2.10 -9.57 -10.99
N ASN A 29 1.47 -10.72 -11.25
CA ASN A 29 2.19 -11.89 -11.73
C ASN A 29 2.80 -11.68 -13.12
N TRP A 30 2.08 -11.00 -14.02
CA TRP A 30 2.59 -10.63 -15.34
C TRP A 30 3.80 -9.70 -15.24
N LEU A 31 3.76 -8.71 -14.33
CA LEU A 31 4.86 -7.79 -14.06
C LEU A 31 6.14 -8.53 -13.66
N LEU A 32 6.06 -9.55 -12.81
CA LEU A 32 7.23 -10.37 -12.45
C LEU A 32 7.81 -11.12 -13.65
N GLY A 33 6.94 -11.71 -14.48
CA GLY A 33 7.37 -12.43 -15.68
C GLY A 33 8.10 -11.52 -16.67
N VAL A 34 7.62 -10.29 -16.87
CA VAL A 34 8.20 -9.33 -17.82
C VAL A 34 9.41 -8.58 -17.23
N ALA A 35 9.38 -8.27 -15.94
CA ALA A 35 10.48 -7.60 -15.25
C ALA A 35 11.72 -8.51 -15.14
N GLY A 36 11.51 -9.82 -14.99
CA GLY A 36 12.58 -10.79 -14.78
C GLY A 36 13.35 -10.49 -13.49
N SER A 37 14.68 -10.42 -13.57
CA SER A 37 15.57 -10.18 -12.43
C SER A 37 15.91 -8.71 -12.17
N SER A 38 15.37 -7.75 -12.94
CA SER A 38 15.72 -6.34 -12.81
C SER A 38 14.75 -5.57 -11.90
N GLU A 39 15.23 -5.15 -10.73
CA GLU A 39 14.50 -4.29 -9.78
C GLU A 39 14.01 -3.00 -10.45
N THR A 40 14.86 -2.35 -11.24
CA THR A 40 14.50 -1.11 -11.96
C THR A 40 13.38 -1.34 -12.96
N ARG A 41 13.42 -2.45 -13.71
CA ARG A 41 12.38 -2.77 -14.69
C ARG A 41 11.05 -3.05 -13.99
N LEU A 42 11.08 -3.78 -12.88
CA LEU A 42 9.90 -4.06 -12.06
C LEU A 42 9.27 -2.77 -11.55
N LEU A 43 10.08 -1.86 -10.99
CA LEU A 43 9.64 -0.57 -10.48
C LEU A 43 9.00 0.28 -11.57
N VAL A 44 9.66 0.43 -12.72
CA VAL A 44 9.14 1.24 -13.83
C VAL A 44 7.81 0.68 -14.35
N LEU A 45 7.72 -0.64 -14.56
CA LEU A 45 6.50 -1.26 -15.03
C LEU A 45 5.36 -1.12 -14.02
N LEU A 46 5.64 -1.29 -12.72
CA LEU A 46 4.67 -1.06 -11.65
C LEU A 46 4.16 0.38 -11.66
N MET A 47 5.04 1.37 -11.77
CA MET A 47 4.65 2.78 -11.84
C MET A 47 3.77 3.07 -13.06
N LEU A 48 4.10 2.52 -14.23
CA LEU A 48 3.30 2.72 -15.45
C LEU A 48 1.90 2.12 -15.33
N VAL A 49 1.80 0.90 -14.79
CA VAL A 49 0.52 0.23 -14.56
C VAL A 49 -0.35 1.04 -13.60
N VAL A 50 0.21 1.44 -12.45
CA VAL A 50 -0.55 2.17 -11.42
C VAL A 50 -0.93 3.57 -11.91
N ALA A 51 -0.03 4.28 -12.59
CA ALA A 51 -0.35 5.58 -13.18
C ALA A 51 -1.45 5.47 -14.24
N GLY A 52 -1.38 4.47 -15.13
CA GLY A 52 -2.40 4.22 -16.14
C GLY A 52 -3.76 3.90 -15.53
N LEU A 53 -3.79 3.06 -14.49
CA LEU A 53 -5.02 2.70 -13.79
C LEU A 53 -5.59 3.87 -12.97
N SER A 54 -4.73 4.68 -12.35
CA SER A 54 -5.11 5.89 -11.63
C SER A 54 -5.60 7.01 -12.54
N ALA A 55 -5.36 6.94 -13.85
CA ALA A 55 -5.93 7.88 -14.81
C ALA A 55 -7.46 7.67 -14.99
N PHE A 56 -7.95 6.47 -14.68
CA PHE A 56 -9.37 6.09 -14.82
C PHE A 56 -10.10 5.96 -13.49
N MET A 57 -9.39 5.95 -12.36
CA MET A 57 -9.95 5.76 -11.02
C MET A 57 -9.44 6.83 -10.05
N SER A 58 -10.00 6.89 -8.84
CA SER A 58 -9.49 7.79 -7.80
C SER A 58 -8.05 7.41 -7.41
N ASN A 59 -7.16 8.41 -7.29
CA ASN A 59 -5.74 8.20 -6.92
C ASN A 59 -5.58 7.35 -5.67
N THR A 60 -6.41 7.60 -4.65
CA THR A 60 -6.37 6.85 -3.39
C THR A 60 -6.80 5.40 -3.56
N GLY A 61 -7.86 5.14 -4.33
CA GLY A 61 -8.36 3.78 -4.55
C GLY A 61 -7.37 2.94 -5.36
N ALA A 62 -6.76 3.52 -6.39
CA ALA A 62 -5.80 2.80 -7.24
C ALA A 62 -4.58 2.37 -6.43
N VAL A 63 -4.02 3.27 -5.62
CA VAL A 63 -2.88 2.95 -4.74
C VAL A 63 -3.27 1.91 -3.70
N ALA A 64 -4.41 2.06 -3.02
CA ALA A 64 -4.85 1.13 -1.97
C ALA A 64 -4.99 -0.32 -2.48
N VAL A 65 -5.54 -0.50 -3.68
CA VAL A 65 -5.69 -1.81 -4.32
C VAL A 65 -4.34 -2.41 -4.71
N PHE A 66 -3.38 -1.59 -5.09
CA PHE A 66 -2.04 -2.06 -5.50
C PHE A 66 -1.07 -2.28 -4.34
N ILE A 67 -1.33 -1.78 -3.13
CA ILE A 67 -0.51 -2.09 -1.94
C ILE A 67 -0.28 -3.60 -1.77
N PRO A 68 -1.31 -4.47 -1.69
CA PRO A 68 -1.09 -5.91 -1.52
C PRO A 68 -0.34 -6.54 -2.69
N VAL A 69 -0.55 -6.03 -3.91
CA VAL A 69 0.17 -6.49 -5.10
C VAL A 69 1.65 -6.12 -5.01
N ALA A 70 1.97 -4.88 -4.65
CA ALA A 70 3.34 -4.39 -4.48
C ALA A 70 4.08 -5.10 -3.34
N LEU A 71 3.39 -5.43 -2.24
CA LEU A 71 3.93 -6.27 -1.18
C LEU A 71 4.26 -7.68 -1.67
N ASN A 72 3.37 -8.29 -2.48
CA ASN A 72 3.63 -9.59 -3.09
C ASN A 72 4.81 -9.56 -4.07
N LEU A 73 4.89 -8.50 -4.89
CA LEU A 73 6.00 -8.26 -5.81
C LEU A 73 7.33 -8.10 -5.06
N SER A 74 7.34 -7.32 -3.98
CA SER A 74 8.48 -7.13 -3.08
C SER A 74 8.98 -8.46 -2.52
N ALA A 75 8.08 -9.27 -1.97
CA ALA A 75 8.42 -10.58 -1.40
C ALA A 75 8.98 -11.56 -2.46
N LYS A 76 8.41 -11.58 -3.68
CA LYS A 76 8.84 -12.47 -4.76
C LYS A 76 10.14 -12.00 -5.43
N ALA A 77 10.35 -10.70 -5.55
CA ALA A 77 11.55 -10.13 -6.17
C ALA A 77 12.72 -9.96 -5.19
N GLY A 78 12.50 -10.15 -3.88
CA GLY A 78 13.52 -9.94 -2.85
C GLY A 78 13.91 -8.46 -2.68
N VAL A 79 13.02 -7.54 -3.04
CA VAL A 79 13.25 -6.08 -2.99
C VAL A 79 12.51 -5.50 -1.78
N PRO A 80 13.09 -4.57 -0.99
CA PRO A 80 12.39 -3.93 0.11
C PRO A 80 11.06 -3.29 -0.32
N ALA A 81 9.99 -3.55 0.42
CA ALA A 81 8.64 -3.08 0.07
C ALA A 81 8.58 -1.55 -0.12
N THR A 82 9.28 -0.79 0.72
CA THR A 82 9.36 0.68 0.64
C THR A 82 9.85 1.16 -0.71
N ARG A 83 10.74 0.42 -1.38
CA ARG A 83 11.28 0.79 -2.70
C ARG A 83 10.28 0.62 -3.84
N LEU A 84 9.23 -0.18 -3.64
CA LEU A 84 8.14 -0.30 -4.61
C LEU A 84 6.94 0.59 -4.23
N LEU A 85 6.57 0.59 -2.95
CA LEU A 85 5.38 1.27 -2.44
C LEU A 85 5.44 2.80 -2.58
N MET A 86 6.57 3.42 -2.23
CA MET A 86 6.69 4.88 -2.27
C MET A 86 6.68 5.41 -3.71
N PRO A 87 7.48 4.87 -4.66
CA PRO A 87 7.37 5.23 -6.08
C PRO A 87 5.99 4.99 -6.68
N MET A 88 5.35 3.88 -6.33
CA MET A 88 4.01 3.55 -6.76
C MET A 88 2.98 4.59 -6.29
N ALA A 89 3.09 5.09 -5.05
CA ALA A 89 2.21 6.12 -4.54
C ALA A 89 2.36 7.45 -5.30
N PHE A 90 3.59 7.84 -5.65
CA PHE A 90 3.84 8.99 -6.53
C PHE A 90 3.26 8.77 -7.93
N ALA A 91 3.47 7.59 -8.51
CA ALA A 91 2.93 7.25 -9.83
C ALA A 91 1.40 7.27 -9.86
N GLY A 92 0.73 6.71 -8.84
CA GLY A 92 -0.72 6.82 -8.71
C GLY A 92 -1.19 8.27 -8.57
N SER A 93 -0.50 9.07 -7.73
CA SER A 93 -0.84 10.48 -7.57
C SER A 93 -0.72 11.29 -8.87
N LEU A 94 0.29 11.01 -9.68
CA LEU A 94 0.51 11.65 -10.98
C LEU A 94 -0.36 11.06 -12.09
N GLY A 95 -0.75 9.79 -11.98
CA GLY A 95 -1.64 9.12 -12.92
C GLY A 95 -2.99 9.84 -13.05
N GLY A 96 -3.54 10.33 -11.94
CA GLY A 96 -4.75 11.18 -11.97
C GLY A 96 -4.56 12.55 -12.63
N MET A 97 -3.32 13.02 -12.83
CA MET A 97 -3.06 14.25 -13.58
C MET A 97 -3.05 14.01 -15.10
N LEU A 98 -3.04 12.75 -15.57
CA LEU A 98 -3.02 12.41 -16.99
C LEU A 98 -4.36 12.66 -17.68
N THR A 99 -5.47 12.69 -16.93
CA THR A 99 -6.82 12.84 -17.49
C THR A 99 -7.54 14.03 -16.87
N LEU A 100 -8.51 14.58 -17.61
CA LEU A 100 -9.42 15.61 -17.10
C LEU A 100 -10.22 15.13 -15.87
N ILE A 101 -10.34 13.81 -15.67
CA ILE A 101 -11.07 13.17 -14.56
C ILE A 101 -10.30 13.24 -13.24
N GLY A 102 -8.99 12.96 -13.25
CA GLY A 102 -8.31 12.60 -12.02
C GLY A 102 -7.96 13.78 -11.10
N THR A 103 -8.23 15.03 -11.50
CA THR A 103 -8.05 16.21 -10.64
C THR A 103 -9.27 17.17 -10.72
N PRO A 104 -10.02 17.35 -9.61
CA PRO A 104 -11.17 18.27 -9.53
C PRO A 104 -10.94 19.69 -10.08
N PRO A 105 -9.75 20.31 -9.94
CA PRO A 105 -9.48 21.64 -10.51
C PRO A 105 -9.60 21.70 -12.04
N ASN A 106 -9.12 20.69 -12.77
CA ASN A 106 -9.15 20.68 -14.25
C ASN A 106 -10.59 20.62 -14.77
N LEU A 107 -11.44 19.89 -14.05
CA LEU A 107 -12.88 19.79 -14.29
C LEU A 107 -13.60 21.12 -13.97
N VAL A 108 -13.23 21.80 -12.89
CA VAL A 108 -13.81 23.12 -12.51
C VAL A 108 -13.44 24.20 -13.54
N VAL A 109 -12.19 24.22 -13.99
CA VAL A 109 -11.71 25.17 -15.02
C VAL A 109 -12.39 24.91 -16.36
N SER A 110 -12.50 23.64 -16.80
CA SER A 110 -13.22 23.30 -18.04
C SER A 110 -14.71 23.70 -17.98
N ASN A 111 -15.36 23.52 -16.82
CA ASN A 111 -16.74 23.97 -16.61
C ASN A 111 -16.89 25.50 -16.62
N GLN A 112 -15.93 26.25 -16.06
CA GLN A 112 -15.93 27.72 -16.11
C GLN A 112 -15.73 28.25 -17.53
N LEU A 113 -14.84 27.63 -18.32
CA LEU A 113 -14.61 27.98 -19.73
C LEU A 113 -15.83 27.71 -20.60
N SER A 114 -16.50 26.58 -20.39
CA SER A 114 -17.75 26.23 -21.08
C SER A 114 -18.87 27.23 -20.76
N ARG A 115 -18.97 27.68 -19.50
CA ARG A 115 -19.90 28.75 -19.07
C ARG A 115 -19.56 30.13 -19.63
N ALA A 116 -18.31 30.38 -20.00
CA ALA A 116 -17.84 31.62 -20.63
C ALA A 116 -17.99 31.63 -22.16
N GLY A 117 -18.59 30.59 -22.77
CA GLY A 117 -18.78 30.48 -24.23
C GLY A 117 -17.52 30.11 -25.01
N MET A 118 -16.45 29.70 -24.33
CA MET A 118 -15.21 29.20 -24.94
C MET A 118 -15.25 27.68 -25.08
N GLN A 119 -14.49 27.12 -26.04
CA GLN A 119 -14.40 25.66 -26.20
C GLN A 119 -13.89 25.01 -24.90
N ALA A 120 -14.68 24.08 -24.36
CA ALA A 120 -14.28 23.27 -23.22
C ALA A 120 -13.03 22.44 -23.56
N PHE A 121 -12.20 22.15 -22.57
CA PHE A 121 -11.03 21.29 -22.78
C PHE A 121 -11.47 19.86 -23.14
N ASN A 122 -10.83 19.28 -24.16
CA ASN A 122 -11.01 17.88 -24.52
C ASN A 122 -10.47 16.96 -23.42
N PHE A 123 -11.01 15.74 -23.34
CA PHE A 123 -10.69 14.74 -22.32
C PHE A 123 -9.19 14.46 -22.13
N PHE A 124 -8.42 14.55 -23.23
CA PHE A 124 -6.98 14.29 -23.28
C PHE A 124 -6.11 15.54 -23.46
N SER A 125 -6.67 16.76 -23.28
CA SER A 125 -5.90 18.00 -23.41
C SER A 125 -4.75 18.09 -22.40
N PHE A 126 -4.89 17.42 -21.25
CA PHE A 126 -3.90 17.41 -20.17
C PHE A 126 -2.93 16.22 -20.23
N THR A 127 -3.23 15.20 -21.04
CA THR A 127 -2.41 13.99 -21.19
C THR A 127 -0.96 14.28 -21.60
N PRO A 128 -0.66 15.20 -22.55
CA PRO A 128 0.72 15.46 -22.95
C PRO A 128 1.56 16.01 -21.80
N LEU A 129 0.97 16.92 -21.00
CA LEU A 129 1.63 17.52 -19.85
C LEU A 129 1.78 16.52 -18.71
N GLY A 130 0.71 15.78 -18.39
CA GLY A 130 0.76 14.74 -17.36
C GLY A 130 1.76 13.64 -17.71
N LEU A 131 1.84 13.23 -18.97
CA LEU A 131 2.78 12.21 -19.42
C LEU A 131 4.22 12.69 -19.28
N LEU A 132 4.49 13.96 -19.62
CA LEU A 132 5.80 14.57 -19.43
C LEU A 132 6.22 14.60 -17.96
N ILE A 133 5.29 14.95 -17.06
CA ILE A 133 5.54 14.94 -15.61
C ILE A 133 5.74 13.51 -15.09
N LEU A 134 4.94 12.55 -15.55
CA LEU A 134 5.08 11.13 -15.18
C LEU A 134 6.45 10.60 -15.59
N VAL A 135 6.86 10.85 -16.84
CA VAL A 135 8.18 10.46 -17.35
C VAL A 135 9.30 11.11 -16.55
N ALA A 136 9.20 12.42 -16.27
CA ALA A 136 10.17 13.12 -15.43
C ALA A 136 10.26 12.52 -14.02
N THR A 137 9.13 12.12 -13.44
CA THR A 137 9.07 11.48 -12.12
C THR A 137 9.69 10.08 -12.15
N ILE A 138 9.38 9.27 -13.17
CA ILE A 138 10.01 7.95 -13.34
C ILE A 138 11.52 8.10 -13.46
N ILE A 139 12.00 9.03 -14.29
CA ILE A 139 13.43 9.32 -14.45
C ILE A 139 14.04 9.75 -13.10
N PHE A 140 13.40 10.68 -12.40
CA PHE A 140 13.85 11.16 -11.10
C PHE A 140 13.97 10.01 -10.08
N ILE A 141 12.95 9.15 -9.98
CA ILE A 141 12.95 8.03 -9.04
C ILE A 141 13.96 6.95 -9.44
N VAL A 142 14.11 6.66 -10.72
CA VAL A 142 15.10 5.68 -11.18
C VAL A 142 16.53 6.18 -10.90
N LEU A 143 16.80 7.47 -11.08
CA LEU A 143 18.13 8.06 -10.87
C LEU A 143 18.45 8.30 -9.39
N LEU A 144 17.55 8.95 -8.66
CA LEU A 144 17.73 9.41 -7.28
C LEU A 144 17.07 8.49 -6.23
N GLY A 145 16.07 7.70 -6.60
CA GLY A 145 15.36 6.82 -5.67
C GLY A 145 16.27 5.78 -5.04
N ARG A 146 17.29 5.27 -5.75
CA ARG A 146 18.32 4.38 -5.16
C ARG A 146 19.13 5.02 -4.02
N PHE A 147 19.15 6.35 -3.95
CA PHE A 147 19.90 7.13 -2.95
C PHE A 147 19.00 7.70 -1.84
N LEU A 148 17.73 7.99 -2.18
CA LEU A 148 16.74 8.58 -1.27
C LEU A 148 15.85 7.54 -0.58
N LEU A 149 15.63 6.37 -1.18
CA LEU A 149 14.78 5.33 -0.60
C LEU A 149 15.56 4.56 0.47
N PRO A 150 15.04 4.46 1.71
CA PRO A 150 15.68 3.71 2.79
C PRO A 150 16.02 2.28 2.33
N LYS A 151 17.27 1.87 2.53
CA LYS A 151 17.72 0.50 2.26
C LYS A 151 17.19 -0.50 3.29
N GLU A 152 16.86 0.00 4.47
CA GLU A 152 16.40 -0.76 5.62
C GLU A 152 14.89 -0.57 5.76
N GLY A 153 14.14 -1.43 5.10
CA GLY A 153 12.73 -1.63 5.34
C GLY A 153 12.50 -3.12 5.27
N ASP A 154 12.05 -3.70 6.39
CA ASP A 154 11.71 -5.12 6.54
C ASP A 154 10.99 -5.65 5.28
N PRO A 155 11.30 -6.86 4.76
CA PRO A 155 10.74 -7.41 3.50
C PRO A 155 9.21 -7.61 3.48
N GLY A 156 8.47 -7.12 4.46
CA GLY A 156 7.03 -7.05 4.47
C GLY A 156 6.61 -5.80 5.22
N GLY A 157 6.18 -4.76 4.50
CA GLY A 157 5.55 -3.62 5.14
C GLY A 157 4.33 -4.09 5.93
N HIS A 158 4.46 -4.20 7.25
CA HIS A 158 3.42 -4.38 8.28
C HIS A 158 2.10 -4.94 7.73
N SER A 159 2.15 -6.14 7.14
CA SER A 159 0.97 -6.97 7.06
C SER A 159 0.57 -7.22 8.51
N ARG A 160 -0.61 -6.70 8.87
CA ARG A 160 -1.24 -6.80 10.19
C ARG A 160 -1.51 -8.25 10.66
N ASP A 161 -0.83 -9.24 10.08
CA ASP A 161 -1.26 -10.63 10.05
C ASP A 161 -0.20 -11.67 10.45
N ARG A 162 0.99 -11.25 10.88
CA ARG A 162 1.88 -12.11 11.69
C ARG A 162 2.64 -11.26 12.70
N LEU A 163 1.97 -10.90 13.78
CA LEU A 163 2.70 -10.67 15.03
C LEU A 163 3.42 -11.99 15.32
N SER A 164 4.74 -12.04 15.09
CA SER A 164 5.51 -13.20 15.50
C SER A 164 5.33 -13.38 17.02
N LEU A 165 5.38 -14.61 17.52
CA LEU A 165 5.34 -14.84 18.97
C LEU A 165 6.39 -13.98 19.69
N ASP A 166 7.54 -13.74 19.04
CA ASP A 166 8.60 -12.88 19.53
C ASP A 166 8.22 -11.39 19.58
N ASP A 167 7.41 -10.90 18.64
CA ASP A 167 6.90 -9.52 18.64
C ASP A 167 5.85 -9.32 19.74
N LEU A 168 5.03 -10.33 20.01
CA LEU A 168 4.08 -10.32 21.13
C LEU A 168 4.81 -10.37 22.47
N ILE A 169 5.85 -11.21 22.60
CA ILE A 169 6.65 -11.35 23.82
C ILE A 169 7.39 -10.04 24.15
N SER A 170 7.91 -9.34 23.13
CA SER A 170 8.59 -8.06 23.30
C SER A 170 7.60 -6.91 23.55
N ALA A 171 6.50 -6.82 22.80
CA ALA A 171 5.47 -5.79 22.99
C ALA A 171 4.77 -5.87 24.35
N TYR A 172 4.55 -7.07 24.88
CA TYR A 172 3.96 -7.28 26.21
C TYR A 172 4.99 -7.37 27.34
N ALA A 173 6.29 -7.19 27.05
CA ALA A 173 7.39 -7.32 28.02
C ALA A 173 7.26 -8.56 28.92
N ILE A 174 6.85 -9.70 28.33
CA ILE A 174 6.49 -10.90 29.09
C ILE A 174 7.74 -11.50 29.77
N LYS A 175 8.92 -11.33 29.16
CA LYS A 175 10.21 -11.75 29.73
C LYS A 175 10.50 -11.11 31.09
N ASP A 176 10.10 -9.85 31.31
CA ASP A 176 10.37 -9.13 32.56
C ASP A 176 9.31 -9.40 33.64
N ARG A 177 8.24 -10.13 33.30
CA ARG A 177 7.12 -10.46 34.21
C ARG A 177 7.02 -11.94 34.55
N LEU A 178 7.87 -12.79 33.98
CA LEU A 178 7.94 -14.22 34.28
C LEU A 178 9.01 -14.49 35.35
N PHE A 179 8.55 -14.70 36.58
CA PHE A 179 9.42 -15.10 37.70
C PHE A 179 9.30 -16.60 37.95
N ARG A 180 10.44 -17.31 38.03
CA ARG A 180 10.48 -18.70 38.50
C ARG A 180 10.63 -18.70 40.01
N LEU A 181 9.63 -19.19 40.71
CA LEU A 181 9.64 -19.35 42.17
C LEU A 181 9.82 -20.83 42.52
N ARG A 182 10.69 -21.12 43.50
CA ARG A 182 10.90 -22.46 44.04
C ARG A 182 10.27 -22.54 45.42
N ILE A 183 9.46 -23.58 45.65
CA ILE A 183 8.85 -23.83 46.95
C ILE A 183 9.89 -24.55 47.82
N GLU A 184 10.26 -23.96 48.96
CA GLU A 184 11.17 -24.56 49.93
C GLU A 184 10.47 -25.56 50.85
N SER A 185 11.23 -26.49 51.43
CA SER A 185 10.75 -27.67 52.17
C SER A 185 9.93 -27.37 53.43
N GLY A 186 9.91 -26.12 53.90
CA GLY A 186 9.11 -25.66 55.05
C GLY A 186 7.90 -24.79 54.66
N SER A 187 7.63 -24.62 53.37
CA SER A 187 6.55 -23.75 52.89
C SER A 187 5.18 -24.39 53.11
N PRO A 188 4.16 -23.63 53.55
CA PRO A 188 2.78 -24.12 53.71
C PRO A 188 2.15 -24.55 52.37
N LEU A 189 2.81 -24.29 51.24
CA LEU A 189 2.39 -24.70 49.89
C LEU A 189 2.83 -26.13 49.53
N VAL A 190 3.69 -26.77 50.35
CA VAL A 190 4.15 -28.15 50.11
C VAL A 190 2.99 -29.13 50.30
N GLY A 191 2.70 -29.93 49.27
CA GLY A 191 1.61 -30.91 49.28
C GLY A 191 0.25 -30.37 48.84
N GLN A 192 0.13 -29.08 48.52
CA GLN A 192 -1.10 -28.50 47.97
C GLN A 192 -1.10 -28.54 46.43
N THR A 193 -2.28 -28.74 45.85
CA THR A 193 -2.48 -28.58 44.39
C THR A 193 -2.55 -27.10 44.01
N LEU A 194 -2.19 -26.75 42.76
CA LEU A 194 -2.22 -25.37 42.24
C LEU A 194 -3.57 -24.67 42.47
N GLY A 195 -4.68 -25.40 42.38
CA GLY A 195 -6.03 -24.88 42.64
C GLY A 195 -6.31 -24.59 44.12
N GLN A 196 -5.74 -25.38 45.04
CA GLN A 196 -5.90 -25.20 46.49
C GLN A 196 -5.00 -24.10 47.06
N ALA A 197 -3.83 -23.89 46.45
CA ALA A 197 -2.86 -22.88 46.85
C ALA A 197 -3.38 -21.43 46.68
N LEU A 198 -4.45 -21.22 45.89
CA LEU A 198 -5.14 -19.94 45.70
C LEU A 198 -4.17 -18.76 45.44
N LEU A 199 -3.11 -19.01 44.65
CA LEU A 199 -1.98 -18.10 44.49
C LEU A 199 -2.38 -16.72 43.94
N ARG A 200 -3.42 -16.69 43.10
CA ARG A 200 -3.97 -15.45 42.53
C ARG A 200 -4.69 -14.58 43.55
N SER A 201 -5.49 -15.17 44.44
CA SER A 201 -6.27 -14.40 45.42
C SER A 201 -5.45 -14.05 46.67
N ARG A 202 -4.54 -14.94 47.08
CA ARG A 202 -3.75 -14.75 48.30
C ARG A 202 -2.47 -13.94 48.09
N PHE A 203 -1.83 -14.08 46.93
CA PHE A 203 -0.55 -13.44 46.62
C PHE A 203 -0.57 -12.56 45.38
N GLY A 204 -1.70 -12.46 44.67
CA GLY A 204 -1.81 -11.67 43.44
C GLY A 204 -1.05 -12.26 42.24
N VAL A 205 -0.57 -13.49 42.34
CA VAL A 205 0.27 -14.13 41.32
C VAL A 205 -0.56 -15.02 40.41
N ILE A 206 -0.42 -14.84 39.11
CA ILE A 206 -1.04 -15.70 38.09
C ILE A 206 0.01 -16.76 37.70
N VAL A 207 -0.34 -18.03 37.91
CA VAL A 207 0.51 -19.20 37.64
C VAL A 207 -0.09 -20.02 36.51
#